data_AF-A0A9P5KRK8-F1
#
_entry.id   AF-A0A9P5KRK8-F1
#
_cell.length_a   1.000
_cell.length_b   1.000
_cell.length_c   1.000
_cell.angle_alpha   90.00
_cell.angle_beta   90.00
_cell.angle_gamma   90.00
#
_symmetry.space_group_name_H-M   'P 1'
#
loop_
_entity.id
_entity.type
_entity.pdbx_description
1 polymer ?
#
loop_
_entity_poly.entity_id
_entity_poly.type
_entity_poly.pdbx_seq_one_letter_code
_entity_poly.pdbx_strand_id
1 'polypeptide(L)'
;MAAFGLSAFVVSRIGSNFYPGDTYGLLSILIYLPAATFLFAYFYARFVPTKGPNIQDQINHAAAVRSPGRGEAIQMTHMRQPSVDAVLYNNNNNNTKLNAVDIYGTKLLKSSLFWAHFFVMGILAGIGQMYIYSCGYIVNALVLAERGSLATTVAAVALSDASAQAATQEAQQFLMLVQETQSLHVGILSLSSFAGRLCSGTFSDYLVNRLQMQRDWLLLGAAVLAGGSQVLGIYVEAPEHLWAISMGSGLMYGMCFGSYPMIVGDAFGMAHFSQNWGILALSPIPTAYFFNMLFGMFYDHNSAVDAHGHRECNLGKFCYNEAFRYTTVFSLVALVLSLTIILKHRKGRLF
;
A
#
# COMPACT_ATOMS: atom_id res chain seq x y z
N MET A 1 -1.83 11.12 -5.43
CA MET A 1 -1.21 9.96 -4.75
C MET A 1 -1.07 8.71 -5.62
N ALA A 2 -2.01 8.38 -6.52
CA ALA A 2 -1.94 7.16 -7.32
C ALA A 2 -0.62 7.02 -8.12
N ALA A 3 -0.16 8.09 -8.80
CA ALA A 3 1.05 8.09 -9.62
C ALA A 3 2.35 7.65 -8.89
N PHE A 4 2.42 7.81 -7.56
CA PHE A 4 3.55 7.29 -6.77
C PHE A 4 3.67 5.75 -6.86
N GLY A 5 2.58 5.04 -7.15
CA GLY A 5 2.62 3.57 -7.34
C GLY A 5 3.29 3.17 -8.64
N LEU A 6 3.25 4.02 -9.67
CA LEU A 6 3.81 3.74 -10.99
C LEU A 6 5.28 4.16 -11.11
N SER A 7 5.81 4.94 -10.17
CA SER A 7 7.16 5.50 -10.25
C SER A 7 8.23 4.43 -10.37
N ALA A 8 8.16 3.35 -9.60
CA ALA A 8 9.13 2.25 -9.67
C ALA A 8 9.11 1.57 -11.05
N PHE A 9 7.94 1.33 -11.64
CA PHE A 9 7.84 0.80 -13.00
C PHE A 9 8.47 1.73 -14.04
N VAL A 10 8.19 3.03 -13.98
CA VAL A 10 8.75 4.02 -14.90
C VAL A 10 10.27 4.14 -14.73
N VAL A 11 10.75 4.19 -13.48
CA VAL A 11 12.17 4.27 -13.15
C VAL A 11 12.90 3.00 -13.60
N SER A 12 12.32 1.81 -13.40
CA SER A 12 12.88 0.55 -13.91
C SER A 12 12.96 0.53 -15.43
N ARG A 13 11.95 1.06 -16.14
CA ARG A 13 11.97 1.18 -17.62
C ARG A 13 12.99 2.19 -18.14
N ILE A 14 13.15 3.32 -17.47
CA ILE A 14 14.19 4.30 -17.81
C ILE A 14 15.56 3.70 -17.52
N GLY A 15 15.74 3.10 -16.35
CA GLY A 15 16.96 2.42 -15.93
C GLY A 15 17.39 1.33 -16.91
N SER A 16 16.46 0.47 -17.37
CA SER A 16 16.78 -0.58 -18.34
C SER A 16 17.27 -0.04 -19.68
N ASN A 17 16.76 1.12 -20.11
CA ASN A 17 17.11 1.71 -21.40
C ASN A 17 18.41 2.53 -21.36
N PHE A 18 18.66 3.25 -20.26
CA PHE A 18 19.81 4.15 -20.13
C PHE A 18 21.01 3.53 -19.38
N TYR A 19 20.77 2.57 -18.50
CA TYR A 19 21.77 1.95 -17.62
C TYR A 19 21.64 0.41 -17.61
N PRO A 20 21.83 -0.27 -18.75
CA PRO A 20 21.69 -1.72 -18.81
C PRO A 20 22.76 -2.42 -17.96
N GLY A 21 22.34 -3.11 -16.91
CA GLY A 21 23.24 -3.84 -15.99
C GLY A 21 24.06 -2.95 -15.03
N ASP A 22 23.91 -1.63 -15.08
CA ASP A 22 24.59 -0.70 -14.19
C ASP A 22 23.72 -0.34 -12.98
N THR A 23 24.04 -0.95 -11.85
CA THR A 23 23.33 -0.70 -10.58
C THR A 23 23.58 0.71 -10.04
N TYR A 24 24.78 1.26 -10.24
CA TYR A 24 25.12 2.61 -9.77
C TYR A 24 24.32 3.67 -10.54
N GLY A 25 24.21 3.53 -11.86
CA GLY A 25 23.37 4.38 -12.70
C GLY A 25 21.89 4.33 -12.33
N LEU A 26 21.35 3.12 -12.09
CA LEU A 26 19.97 2.96 -11.61
C LEU A 26 19.76 3.67 -10.25
N LEU A 27 20.64 3.42 -9.27
CA LEU A 27 20.56 4.06 -7.94
C LEU A 27 20.69 5.58 -8.03
N SER A 28 21.51 6.09 -8.96
CA SER A 28 21.66 7.51 -9.21
C SER A 28 20.34 8.14 -9.68
N ILE A 29 19.59 7.49 -10.59
CA ILE A 29 18.24 7.94 -10.97
C ILE A 29 17.33 8.00 -9.75
N LEU A 30 17.34 6.96 -8.90
CA LEU A 30 16.51 6.90 -7.70
C LEU A 30 16.81 8.02 -6.68
N ILE A 31 18.02 8.59 -6.69
CA ILE A 31 18.39 9.72 -5.82
C ILE A 31 18.03 11.05 -6.48
N TYR A 32 18.50 11.27 -7.71
CA TYR A 32 18.39 12.57 -8.36
C TYR A 32 16.96 12.89 -8.80
N LEU A 33 16.19 11.89 -9.24
CA LEU A 33 14.82 12.11 -9.72
C LEU A 33 13.89 12.60 -8.59
N PRO A 34 13.80 11.92 -7.42
CA PRO A 34 13.00 12.44 -6.31
C PRO A 34 13.49 13.79 -5.79
N ALA A 35 14.82 13.97 -5.67
CA ALA A 35 15.39 15.25 -5.22
C ALA A 35 15.00 16.41 -6.15
N ALA A 36 15.11 16.21 -7.48
CA ALA A 36 14.71 17.19 -8.47
C ALA A 36 13.19 17.47 -8.41
N THR A 37 12.35 16.45 -8.29
CA THR A 37 10.90 16.65 -8.15
C THR A 37 10.53 17.39 -6.87
N PHE A 38 11.25 17.16 -5.77
CA PHE A 38 11.04 17.86 -4.51
C PHE A 38 11.43 19.34 -4.63
N LEU A 39 12.61 19.63 -5.20
CA LEU A 39 13.06 21.00 -5.44
C LEU A 39 12.11 21.74 -6.39
N PHE A 40 11.63 21.08 -7.44
CA PHE A 40 10.64 21.64 -8.35
C PHE A 40 9.33 21.92 -7.62
N ALA A 41 8.78 20.94 -6.89
CA ALA A 41 7.52 21.08 -6.15
C ALA A 41 7.58 22.17 -5.07
N TYR A 42 8.74 22.38 -4.44
CA TYR A 42 8.96 23.42 -3.43
C TYR A 42 8.59 24.82 -3.93
N PHE A 43 8.94 25.17 -5.18
CA PHE A 43 8.61 26.48 -5.75
C PHE A 43 7.11 26.70 -6.01
N TYR A 44 6.34 25.62 -6.17
CA TYR A 44 4.90 25.67 -6.41
C TYR A 44 4.08 25.37 -5.16
N ALA A 45 4.71 24.92 -4.07
CA ALA A 45 4.07 24.62 -2.80
C ALA A 45 3.57 25.91 -2.14
N ARG A 46 2.31 26.27 -2.43
CA ARG A 46 1.64 27.37 -1.75
C ARG A 46 1.07 26.87 -0.43
N PHE A 47 1.64 27.32 0.68
CA PHE A 47 1.01 27.18 1.98
C PHE A 47 -0.22 28.09 2.01
N VAL A 48 -1.41 27.51 1.95
CA VAL A 48 -2.64 28.26 2.18
C VAL A 48 -2.78 28.45 3.69
N PRO A 49 -2.65 29.68 4.22
CA PRO A 49 -2.89 29.91 5.63
C PRO A 49 -4.36 29.60 5.94
N THR A 50 -4.60 28.68 6.87
CA THR A 50 -5.93 28.46 7.44
C THR A 50 -6.29 29.70 8.25
N LYS A 51 -7.01 30.63 7.62
CA LYS A 51 -7.64 31.74 8.36
C LYS A 51 -8.57 31.11 9.39
N GLY A 52 -8.35 31.42 10.67
CA GLY A 52 -9.29 31.08 11.73
C GLY A 52 -10.70 31.57 11.37
N PRO A 53 -11.77 30.94 11.88
CA PRO A 53 -13.13 31.22 11.43
C PRO A 53 -13.46 32.69 11.65
N ASN A 54 -13.51 33.44 10.55
CA ASN A 54 -13.91 34.84 10.58
C ASN A 54 -15.44 34.87 10.51
N ILE A 55 -16.07 35.28 11.60
CA ILE A 55 -17.54 35.30 11.77
C ILE A 55 -18.20 36.05 10.61
N GLN A 56 -17.52 37.07 10.07
CA GLN A 56 -18.00 37.86 8.95
C GLN A 56 -18.12 37.07 7.63
N ASP A 57 -17.22 36.12 7.36
CA ASP A 57 -17.24 35.32 6.13
C ASP A 57 -18.39 34.30 6.15
N GLN A 58 -18.74 33.78 7.33
CA GLN A 58 -19.91 32.92 7.49
C GLN A 58 -21.24 33.69 7.31
N ILE A 59 -21.31 34.93 7.81
CA ILE A 59 -22.45 35.82 7.60
C ILE A 59 -22.61 36.18 6.12
N ASN A 60 -21.51 36.48 5.43
CA ASN A 60 -21.53 36.84 4.01
C ASN A 60 -21.92 35.64 3.13
N HIS A 61 -21.47 34.42 3.44
CA HIS A 61 -21.92 33.21 2.73
C HIS A 61 -23.41 32.91 2.95
N ALA A 62 -23.93 33.11 4.16
CA ALA A 62 -25.36 32.95 4.44
C ALA A 62 -26.21 34.01 3.73
N ALA A 63 -25.69 35.23 3.54
CA ALA A 63 -26.34 36.30 2.78
C ALA A 63 -26.31 36.06 1.26
N ALA A 64 -25.22 35.48 0.72
CA ALA A 64 -25.08 35.21 -0.71
C ALA A 64 -26.03 34.12 -1.22
N VAL A 65 -26.41 33.15 -0.38
CA VAL A 65 -27.39 32.10 -0.71
C VAL A 65 -28.83 32.66 -0.83
N ARG A 66 -29.07 33.91 -0.41
CA ARG A 66 -30.40 34.53 -0.38
C ARG A 66 -30.82 35.29 -1.64
N SER A 67 -29.94 35.47 -2.63
CA SER A 67 -30.29 36.22 -3.86
C SER A 67 -30.90 35.33 -4.95
N PRO A 68 -32.17 35.55 -5.35
CA PRO A 68 -32.75 34.86 -6.50
C PRO A 68 -32.36 35.61 -7.78
N GLY A 69 -31.47 35.04 -8.60
CA GLY A 69 -31.18 35.63 -9.90
C GLY A 69 -30.01 35.04 -10.69
N ARG A 70 -30.36 34.13 -11.61
CA ARG A 70 -29.89 34.04 -13.02
C ARG A 70 -28.37 34.04 -13.31
N GLY A 71 -27.86 32.89 -13.78
CA GLY A 71 -26.63 32.79 -14.56
C GLY A 71 -25.94 31.43 -14.43
N GLU A 72 -25.98 30.63 -15.49
CA GLU A 72 -25.22 29.37 -15.61
C GLU A 72 -23.71 29.62 -15.50
N ALA A 73 -23.04 28.90 -14.59
CA ALA A 73 -21.61 28.67 -14.63
C ALA A 73 -21.31 27.28 -14.05
N ILE A 74 -20.54 26.51 -14.79
CA ILE A 74 -20.06 25.16 -14.45
C ILE A 74 -19.28 25.24 -13.13
N GLN A 75 -19.83 24.64 -12.07
CA GLN A 75 -19.25 24.66 -10.73
C GLN A 75 -18.48 23.37 -10.46
N MET A 76 -17.19 23.49 -10.12
CA MET A 76 -16.36 22.40 -9.62
C MET A 76 -17.00 21.78 -8.38
N THR A 77 -17.19 20.46 -8.45
CA THR A 77 -17.87 19.62 -7.47
C THR A 77 -17.24 19.77 -6.08
N HIS A 78 -17.94 20.46 -5.19
CA HIS A 78 -17.55 20.66 -3.81
C HIS A 78 -17.72 19.36 -3.02
N MET A 79 -16.71 19.02 -2.21
CA MET A 79 -16.79 18.00 -1.17
C MET A 79 -18.04 18.20 -0.31
N ARG A 80 -18.81 17.11 -0.13
CA ARG A 80 -19.86 16.86 0.88
C ARG A 80 -20.15 18.06 1.80
N GLN A 81 -21.06 18.93 1.39
CA GLN A 81 -21.85 19.71 2.34
C GLN A 81 -22.94 18.80 2.92
N PRO A 82 -23.21 18.84 4.23
CA PRO A 82 -24.30 18.07 4.83
C PRO A 82 -25.64 18.48 4.20
N SER A 83 -26.52 17.50 4.01
CA SER A 83 -27.85 17.62 3.41
C SER A 83 -28.62 18.83 3.95
N VAL A 84 -29.06 19.70 3.03
CA VAL A 84 -29.74 20.99 3.26
C VAL A 84 -31.04 20.83 4.07
N ASP A 85 -31.63 19.63 4.12
CA ASP A 85 -32.90 19.38 4.81
C ASP A 85 -32.81 19.43 6.35
N ALA A 86 -31.61 19.37 6.93
CA ALA A 86 -31.43 19.48 8.38
C ALA A 86 -31.40 20.92 8.92
N VAL A 87 -31.35 21.93 8.04
CA VAL A 87 -31.08 23.33 8.43
C VAL A 87 -32.34 24.09 8.83
N LEU A 88 -33.54 23.62 8.50
CA LEU A 88 -34.77 24.41 8.67
C LEU A 88 -35.51 24.26 10.01
N TYR A 89 -35.01 23.53 11.01
CA TYR A 89 -35.74 23.36 12.29
C TYR A 89 -35.13 23.98 13.55
N ASN A 90 -34.03 24.73 13.50
CA ASN A 90 -33.46 25.24 14.75
C ASN A 90 -33.01 26.70 14.69
N ASN A 91 -33.98 27.58 14.46
CA ASN A 91 -33.75 29.02 14.44
C ASN A 91 -34.14 29.70 15.77
N ASN A 92 -33.68 29.18 16.92
CA ASN A 92 -33.99 29.83 18.20
C ASN A 92 -33.01 29.60 19.37
N ASN A 93 -31.72 29.35 19.14
CA ASN A 93 -30.73 29.47 20.22
C ASN A 93 -29.35 29.89 19.71
N ASN A 94 -28.91 31.07 20.15
CA ASN A 94 -27.55 31.57 20.02
C ASN A 94 -26.57 30.61 20.73
N ASN A 95 -25.76 29.86 19.96
CA ASN A 95 -24.49 29.18 20.31
C ASN A 95 -24.26 27.80 19.62
N THR A 96 -24.79 27.55 18.43
CA THR A 96 -24.37 26.38 17.64
C THR A 96 -23.05 26.66 16.92
N LYS A 97 -21.92 26.44 17.62
CA LYS A 97 -20.66 26.08 16.96
C LYS A 97 -20.99 24.89 16.03
N LEU A 98 -20.84 25.08 14.72
CA LEU A 98 -20.80 23.96 13.79
C LEU A 98 -19.66 23.05 14.29
N ASN A 99 -19.99 21.89 14.86
CA ASN A 99 -19.01 20.94 15.38
C ASN A 99 -18.24 20.34 14.19
N ALA A 100 -17.33 21.11 13.60
CA ALA A 100 -16.30 20.56 12.75
C ALA A 100 -15.46 19.63 13.63
N VAL A 101 -15.57 18.33 13.40
CA VAL A 101 -14.76 17.33 14.10
C VAL A 101 -13.30 17.63 13.76
N ASP A 102 -12.53 18.07 14.76
CA ASP A 102 -11.10 18.37 14.63
C ASP A 102 -10.39 17.79 15.86
N ILE A 103 -9.87 16.57 15.71
CA ILE A 103 -9.20 15.80 16.76
C ILE A 103 -7.72 15.73 16.39
N TYR A 104 -6.86 16.29 17.24
CA TYR A 104 -5.42 16.38 16.96
C TYR A 104 -4.59 16.33 18.25
N GLY A 105 -3.26 16.27 18.09
CA GLY A 105 -2.31 16.28 19.20
C GLY A 105 -2.54 15.14 20.20
N THR A 106 -2.54 15.45 21.50
CA THR A 106 -2.73 14.44 22.56
C THR A 106 -4.13 13.85 22.59
N LYS A 107 -5.14 14.55 22.08
CA LYS A 107 -6.51 14.02 21.97
C LYS A 107 -6.60 12.90 20.92
N LEU A 108 -5.85 13.04 19.82
CA LEU A 108 -5.75 11.99 18.81
C LEU A 108 -5.16 10.70 19.39
N LEU A 109 -4.06 10.81 20.14
CA LEU A 109 -3.38 9.66 20.75
C LEU A 109 -4.21 8.99 21.86
N LYS A 110 -5.21 9.68 22.42
CA LYS A 110 -6.16 9.10 23.38
C LYS A 110 -7.36 8.44 22.68
N SER A 111 -7.54 8.64 21.38
CA SER A 111 -8.68 8.09 20.64
C SER A 111 -8.50 6.60 20.37
N SER A 112 -9.46 5.79 20.81
CA SER A 112 -9.48 4.36 20.53
C SER A 112 -9.70 4.06 19.04
N LEU A 113 -10.44 4.93 18.33
CA LEU A 113 -10.64 4.83 16.90
C LEU A 113 -9.34 5.03 16.12
N PHE A 114 -8.50 5.97 16.56
CA PHE A 114 -7.20 6.20 15.95
C PHE A 114 -6.32 4.96 16.06
N TRP A 115 -6.21 4.37 17.25
CA TRP A 115 -5.43 3.15 17.45
C TRP A 115 -5.98 1.95 16.70
N ALA A 116 -7.30 1.80 16.59
CA ALA A 116 -7.90 0.75 15.77
C ALA A 116 -7.48 0.86 14.30
N HIS A 117 -7.54 2.07 13.74
CA HIS A 117 -7.06 2.34 12.38
C HIS A 117 -5.54 2.19 12.23
N PHE A 118 -4.78 2.60 13.25
CA PHE A 118 -3.33 2.44 13.32
C PHE A 118 -2.94 0.96 13.24
N PHE A 119 -3.59 0.07 14.00
CA PHE A 119 -3.30 -1.36 13.96
C PHE A 119 -3.73 -2.01 12.64
N VAL A 120 -4.91 -1.67 12.10
CA VAL A 120 -5.35 -2.20 10.81
C VAL A 120 -4.38 -1.79 9.71
N MET A 121 -4.00 -0.51 9.64
CA MET A 121 -3.06 -0.02 8.63
C MET A 121 -1.69 -0.66 8.81
N GLY A 122 -1.18 -0.68 10.05
CA GLY A 122 0.11 -1.27 10.36
C GLY A 122 0.18 -2.72 9.92
N ILE A 123 -0.83 -3.54 10.24
CA ILE A 123 -0.85 -4.95 9.84
C ILE A 123 -0.91 -5.09 8.32
N LEU A 124 -1.88 -4.45 7.65
CA LEU A 124 -2.08 -4.62 6.21
C LEU A 124 -0.87 -4.13 5.40
N ALA A 125 -0.38 -2.93 5.70
CA ALA A 125 0.79 -2.39 5.02
C ALA A 125 2.07 -3.13 5.41
N GLY A 126 2.21 -3.59 6.65
CA GLY A 126 3.33 -4.42 7.07
C GLY A 126 3.40 -5.73 6.30
N ILE A 127 2.26 -6.41 6.11
CA ILE A 127 2.16 -7.63 5.29
C ILE A 127 2.56 -7.32 3.84
N GLY A 128 2.08 -6.22 3.27
CA GLY A 128 2.47 -5.79 1.93
C GLY A 128 3.97 -5.48 1.82
N GLN A 129 4.55 -4.79 2.80
CA GLN A 129 5.98 -4.47 2.82
C GLN A 129 6.85 -5.71 2.98
N MET A 130 6.42 -6.70 3.78
CA MET A 130 7.12 -7.98 3.87
C MET A 130 7.27 -8.58 2.48
N TYR A 131 6.17 -8.72 1.74
CA TYR A 131 6.21 -9.26 0.38
C TYR A 131 7.07 -8.42 -0.57
N ILE A 132 6.96 -7.09 -0.53
CA ILE A 132 7.74 -6.20 -1.39
C ILE A 132 9.25 -6.37 -1.15
N TYR A 133 9.69 -6.43 0.11
CA TYR A 133 11.11 -6.55 0.44
C TYR A 133 11.65 -7.96 0.24
N SER A 134 10.80 -8.98 0.36
CA SER A 134 11.21 -10.37 0.24
C SER A 134 10.92 -11.01 -1.12
N CYS A 135 10.24 -10.33 -2.04
CA CYS A 135 9.86 -10.91 -3.34
C CYS A 135 11.06 -11.45 -4.12
N GLY A 136 12.22 -10.79 -4.05
CA GLY A 136 13.45 -11.26 -4.69
C GLY A 136 13.93 -12.62 -4.16
N TYR A 137 13.87 -12.81 -2.83
CA TYR A 137 14.21 -14.08 -2.17
C TYR A 137 13.21 -15.19 -2.53
N ILE A 138 11.91 -14.85 -2.58
CA ILE A 138 10.86 -15.79 -2.98
C ILE A 138 11.07 -16.27 -4.42
N VAL A 139 11.30 -15.34 -5.35
CA VAL A 139 11.59 -15.66 -6.75
C VAL A 139 12.83 -16.52 -6.85
N ASN A 140 13.92 -16.15 -6.17
CA ASN A 140 15.16 -16.90 -6.18
C ASN A 140 14.95 -18.35 -5.69
N ALA A 141 14.28 -18.53 -4.54
CA ALA A 141 14.02 -19.84 -3.97
C ALA A 141 13.21 -20.76 -4.90
N LEU A 142 12.19 -20.23 -5.58
CA LEU A 142 11.38 -21.03 -6.52
C LEU A 142 12.15 -21.38 -7.80
N VAL A 143 12.86 -20.42 -8.40
CA VAL A 143 13.64 -20.67 -9.62
C VAL A 143 14.79 -21.64 -9.35
N LEU A 144 15.45 -21.55 -8.19
CA LEU A 144 16.48 -22.50 -7.75
C LEU A 144 15.92 -23.91 -7.57
N ALA A 145 14.73 -24.04 -6.96
CA ALA A 145 14.10 -25.34 -6.76
C ALA A 145 13.73 -26.03 -8.08
N GLU A 146 13.19 -25.26 -9.03
CA GLU A 146 12.84 -25.77 -10.36
C GLU A 146 14.09 -26.20 -11.15
N ARG A 147 15.16 -25.39 -11.09
CA ARG A 147 16.44 -25.73 -11.75
C ARG A 147 17.16 -26.90 -11.11
N GLY A 148 17.15 -27.04 -9.78
CA GLY A 148 17.75 -28.20 -9.11
C GLY A 148 17.12 -29.51 -9.60
N SER A 149 15.80 -29.50 -9.82
CA SER A 149 15.07 -30.62 -10.43
C SER A 149 15.55 -30.87 -11.88
N LEU A 150 15.68 -29.81 -12.69
CA LEU A 150 16.15 -29.92 -14.07
C LEU A 150 17.60 -30.40 -14.19
N ALA A 151 18.52 -29.84 -13.40
CA ALA A 151 19.94 -30.19 -13.40
C ALA A 151 20.16 -31.66 -13.01
N THR A 152 19.42 -32.16 -12.03
CA THR A 152 19.44 -33.60 -11.66
C THR A 152 18.98 -34.48 -12.82
N THR A 153 17.97 -34.03 -13.56
CA THR A 153 17.42 -34.75 -14.73
C THR A 153 18.37 -34.74 -15.92
N VAL A 154 19.04 -33.60 -16.17
CA VAL A 154 20.06 -33.47 -17.23
C VAL A 154 21.32 -34.25 -16.87
N ALA A 155 21.80 -34.19 -15.63
CA ALA A 155 22.97 -34.94 -15.16
C ALA A 155 22.76 -36.46 -15.22
N ALA A 156 21.53 -36.94 -15.00
CA ALA A 156 21.19 -38.35 -15.20
C ALA A 156 21.26 -38.79 -16.69
N VAL A 157 21.24 -37.85 -17.64
CA VAL A 157 21.25 -38.10 -19.09
C VAL A 157 22.59 -37.70 -19.75
N ALA A 158 23.36 -36.81 -19.15
CA ALA A 158 24.58 -36.24 -19.71
C ALA A 158 25.84 -37.02 -19.30
N LEU A 159 26.29 -37.91 -20.19
CA LEU A 159 27.63 -38.52 -20.18
C LEU A 159 28.54 -37.74 -21.15
N SER A 160 29.26 -36.69 -20.76
CA SER A 160 30.50 -36.21 -21.44
C SER A 160 31.11 -34.90 -20.87
N ASP A 161 32.41 -34.72 -21.14
CA ASP A 161 33.36 -33.65 -20.71
C ASP A 161 33.09 -32.22 -21.23
N ALA A 162 31.93 -31.93 -21.84
CA ALA A 162 31.56 -30.58 -22.30
C ALA A 162 31.12 -29.61 -21.16
N SER A 163 31.42 -29.98 -19.91
CA SER A 163 30.75 -29.49 -18.70
C SER A 163 31.16 -28.08 -18.24
N ALA A 164 32.40 -27.64 -18.45
CA ALA A 164 32.89 -26.38 -17.88
C ALA A 164 32.36 -25.11 -18.59
N GLN A 165 32.31 -25.11 -19.92
CA GLN A 165 31.75 -24.01 -20.71
C GLN A 165 30.21 -24.01 -20.67
N ALA A 166 29.58 -25.19 -20.70
CA ALA A 166 28.15 -25.32 -20.50
C ALA A 166 27.73 -24.80 -19.12
N ALA A 167 28.45 -25.16 -18.05
CA ALA A 167 28.16 -24.69 -16.69
C ALA A 167 28.28 -23.17 -16.54
N THR A 168 29.29 -22.56 -17.18
CA THR A 168 29.46 -21.09 -17.15
C THR A 168 28.32 -20.38 -17.90
N GLN A 169 27.91 -20.93 -19.04
CA GLN A 169 26.84 -20.38 -19.87
C GLN A 169 25.46 -20.56 -19.20
N GLU A 170 25.21 -21.71 -18.56
CA GLU A 170 24.00 -21.99 -17.77
C GLU A 170 23.88 -21.10 -16.53
N ALA A 171 25.00 -20.80 -15.86
CA ALA A 171 25.06 -19.90 -14.72
C ALA A 171 24.75 -18.44 -15.13
N GLN A 172 25.29 -17.97 -16.25
CA GLN A 172 24.95 -16.64 -16.77
C GLN A 172 23.48 -16.55 -17.21
N GLN A 173 22.94 -17.59 -17.88
CA GLN A 173 21.51 -17.66 -18.20
C GLN A 173 20.62 -17.68 -16.96
N PHE A 174 21.06 -18.33 -15.88
CA PHE A 174 20.34 -18.36 -14.60
C PHE A 174 20.22 -16.95 -14.00
N LEU A 175 21.35 -16.25 -13.87
CA LEU A 175 21.38 -14.92 -13.29
C LEU A 175 20.50 -13.94 -14.08
N MET A 176 20.51 -14.04 -15.41
CA MET A 176 19.63 -13.22 -16.26
C MET A 176 18.14 -13.56 -16.03
N LEU A 177 17.78 -14.84 -15.94
CA LEU A 177 16.40 -15.28 -15.70
C LEU A 177 15.87 -14.82 -14.34
N VAL A 178 16.67 -14.96 -13.28
CA VAL A 178 16.29 -14.51 -11.94
C VAL A 178 16.06 -13.01 -11.93
N GLN A 179 16.99 -12.24 -12.51
CA GLN A 179 16.87 -10.78 -12.58
C GLN A 179 15.66 -10.33 -13.39
N GLU A 180 15.39 -10.97 -14.54
CA GLU A 180 14.22 -10.69 -15.36
C GLU A 180 12.93 -10.93 -14.57
N THR A 181 12.82 -12.10 -13.93
CA THR A 181 11.64 -12.50 -13.14
C THR A 181 11.42 -11.54 -11.97
N GLN A 182 12.48 -11.17 -11.23
CA GLN A 182 12.39 -10.20 -10.15
C GLN A 182 11.89 -8.84 -10.63
N SER A 183 12.45 -8.33 -11.74
CA SER A 183 12.04 -7.04 -12.30
C SER A 183 10.58 -7.02 -12.76
N LEU A 184 10.10 -8.15 -13.30
CA LEU A 184 8.69 -8.35 -13.69
C LEU A 184 7.77 -8.23 -12.47
N HIS A 185 8.09 -8.91 -11.36
CA HIS A 185 7.29 -8.84 -10.14
C HIS A 185 7.27 -7.45 -9.51
N VAL A 186 8.40 -6.73 -9.53
CA VAL A 186 8.45 -5.32 -9.11
C VAL A 186 7.55 -4.45 -9.99
N GLY A 187 7.53 -4.70 -11.30
CA GLY A 187 6.63 -4.04 -12.24
C GLY A 187 5.14 -4.32 -11.95
N ILE A 188 4.79 -5.58 -11.70
CA ILE A 188 3.43 -6.00 -11.34
C ILE A 188 2.98 -5.33 -10.04
N LEU A 189 3.81 -5.36 -8.99
CA LEU A 189 3.53 -4.72 -7.70
C LEU A 189 3.26 -3.22 -7.85
N SER A 190 4.04 -2.56 -8.69
CA SER A 190 3.90 -1.12 -8.96
C SER A 190 2.59 -0.80 -9.68
N LEU A 191 2.29 -1.51 -10.77
CA LEU A 191 1.07 -1.31 -11.55
C LEU A 191 -0.19 -1.65 -10.74
N SER A 192 -0.17 -2.77 -10.00
CA SER A 192 -1.27 -3.17 -9.13
C SER A 192 -1.47 -2.21 -7.96
N SER A 193 -0.39 -1.67 -7.37
CA SER A 193 -0.48 -0.62 -6.34
C SER A 193 -1.07 0.68 -6.88
N PHE A 194 -0.67 1.08 -8.09
CA PHE A 194 -1.30 2.21 -8.80
C PHE A 194 -2.81 1.96 -8.99
N ALA A 195 -3.18 0.78 -9.50
CA ALA A 195 -4.58 0.40 -9.70
C ALA A 195 -5.37 0.40 -8.39
N GLY A 196 -4.80 -0.14 -7.31
CA GLY A 196 -5.41 -0.16 -5.98
C GLY A 196 -5.73 1.25 -5.47
N ARG A 197 -4.79 2.20 -5.62
CA ARG A 197 -5.00 3.62 -5.24
C ARG A 197 -6.06 4.31 -6.09
N LEU A 198 -6.10 4.01 -7.39
CA LEU A 198 -7.09 4.58 -8.30
C LEU A 198 -8.49 4.05 -7.98
N CYS A 199 -8.63 2.73 -7.86
CA CYS A 199 -9.87 2.05 -7.53
C CYS A 199 -10.38 2.45 -6.14
N SER A 200 -9.51 2.56 -5.13
CA SER A 200 -9.95 2.96 -3.79
C SER A 200 -10.50 4.38 -3.77
N GLY A 201 -9.94 5.30 -4.55
CA GLY A 201 -10.44 6.67 -4.66
C GLY A 201 -11.84 6.70 -5.28
N THR A 202 -11.99 6.15 -6.49
CA THR A 202 -13.27 6.15 -7.21
C THR A 202 -14.35 5.35 -6.50
N PHE A 203 -14.00 4.18 -5.96
CA PHE A 203 -14.92 3.34 -5.20
C PHE A 203 -15.31 3.99 -3.88
N SER A 204 -14.39 4.71 -3.21
CA SER A 204 -14.73 5.46 -2.01
C SER A 204 -15.82 6.49 -2.25
N ASP A 205 -15.72 7.24 -3.35
CA ASP A 205 -16.70 8.26 -3.67
C ASP A 205 -18.03 7.64 -4.09
N TYR A 206 -18.00 6.50 -4.79
CA TYR A 206 -19.20 5.72 -5.09
C TYR A 206 -19.89 5.22 -3.81
N LEU A 207 -19.13 4.65 -2.85
CA LEU A 207 -19.66 4.16 -1.57
C LEU A 207 -20.35 5.25 -0.77
N VAL A 208 -19.70 6.40 -0.63
CA VAL A 208 -20.23 7.50 0.19
C VAL A 208 -21.40 8.18 -0.50
N ASN A 209 -21.28 8.48 -1.80
CA ASN A 209 -22.27 9.32 -2.48
C ASN A 209 -23.49 8.51 -2.98
N ARG A 210 -23.29 7.27 -3.45
CA ARG A 210 -24.36 6.46 -4.04
C ARG A 210 -24.91 5.43 -3.08
N LEU A 211 -24.05 4.74 -2.33
CA LEU A 211 -24.48 3.70 -1.40
C LEU A 211 -24.75 4.20 0.03
N GLN A 212 -24.38 5.45 0.34
CA GLN A 212 -24.45 6.02 1.69
C GLN A 212 -23.74 5.15 2.74
N MET A 213 -22.66 4.49 2.32
CA MET A 213 -21.84 3.61 3.15
C MET A 213 -20.56 4.33 3.58
N GLN A 214 -20.04 3.94 4.75
CA GLN A 214 -18.76 4.41 5.28
C GLN A 214 -17.57 3.96 4.42
N ARG A 215 -16.50 4.76 4.37
CA ARG A 215 -15.29 4.43 3.58
C ARG A 215 -14.55 3.19 4.11
N ASP A 216 -14.73 2.85 5.39
CA ASP A 216 -14.06 1.72 6.07
C ASP A 216 -14.32 0.35 5.41
N TRP A 217 -15.37 0.20 4.61
CA TRP A 217 -15.62 -1.00 3.81
C TRP A 217 -14.48 -1.29 2.81
N LEU A 218 -13.76 -0.27 2.36
CA LEU A 218 -12.53 -0.43 1.56
C LEU A 218 -11.44 -1.19 2.33
N LEU A 219 -11.34 -0.97 3.65
CA LEU A 219 -10.36 -1.67 4.49
C LEU A 219 -10.70 -3.15 4.62
N LEU A 220 -11.99 -3.49 4.66
CA LEU A 220 -12.43 -4.88 4.65
C LEU A 220 -12.02 -5.57 3.33
N GLY A 221 -12.23 -4.89 2.18
CA GLY A 221 -11.77 -5.37 0.88
C GLY A 221 -10.24 -5.56 0.83
N ALA A 222 -9.48 -4.61 1.38
CA ALA A 222 -8.03 -4.72 1.50
C ALA A 222 -7.59 -5.90 2.37
N ALA A 223 -8.25 -6.15 3.50
CA ALA A 223 -7.95 -7.28 4.37
C ALA A 223 -8.25 -8.63 3.70
N VAL A 224 -9.33 -8.73 2.92
CA VAL A 224 -9.65 -9.94 2.13
C VAL A 224 -8.59 -10.18 1.06
N LEU A 225 -8.17 -9.14 0.32
CA LEU A 225 -7.08 -9.27 -0.65
C LEU A 225 -5.75 -9.65 0.03
N ALA A 226 -5.43 -9.06 1.18
CA ALA A 226 -4.25 -9.43 1.97
C ALA A 226 -4.28 -10.93 2.29
N GLY A 227 -5.36 -11.41 2.91
CA GLY A 227 -5.51 -12.81 3.29
C GLY A 227 -5.45 -13.76 2.10
N GLY A 228 -6.14 -13.43 1.00
CA GLY A 228 -6.07 -14.20 -0.24
C GLY A 228 -4.65 -14.31 -0.79
N SER A 229 -3.92 -13.19 -0.86
CA SER A 229 -2.51 -13.19 -1.28
C SER A 229 -1.61 -13.97 -0.34
N GLN A 230 -1.84 -13.90 0.98
CA GLN A 230 -1.04 -14.66 1.93
C GLN A 230 -1.28 -16.16 1.79
N VAL A 231 -2.55 -16.59 1.64
CA VAL A 231 -2.92 -17.99 1.42
C VAL A 231 -2.28 -18.51 0.14
N LEU A 232 -2.33 -17.76 -0.97
CA LEU A 232 -1.66 -18.13 -2.21
C LEU A 232 -0.14 -18.32 -2.00
N GLY A 233 0.49 -17.46 -1.20
CA GLY A 233 1.92 -17.58 -0.86
C GLY A 233 2.29 -18.84 -0.07
N ILE A 234 1.35 -19.45 0.66
CA ILE A 234 1.59 -20.73 1.35
C ILE A 234 1.72 -21.88 0.34
N TYR A 235 0.98 -21.81 -0.77
CA TYR A 235 0.80 -22.95 -1.68
C TYR A 235 1.53 -22.81 -3.01
N VAL A 236 1.97 -21.62 -3.41
CA VAL A 236 2.66 -21.41 -4.70
C VAL A 236 3.94 -22.24 -4.76
N GLU A 237 4.05 -23.09 -5.76
CA GLU A 237 5.23 -23.95 -5.99
C GLU A 237 6.04 -23.51 -7.21
N ALA A 238 5.41 -22.78 -8.14
CA ALA A 238 5.99 -22.46 -9.43
C ALA A 238 6.09 -20.93 -9.64
N PRO A 239 7.21 -20.42 -10.22
CA PRO A 239 7.38 -18.99 -10.47
C PRO A 239 6.29 -18.40 -11.36
N GLU A 240 5.75 -19.15 -12.33
CA GLU A 240 4.71 -18.67 -13.25
C GLU A 240 3.36 -18.37 -12.57
N HIS A 241 3.15 -18.80 -11.33
CA HIS A 241 1.95 -18.48 -10.56
C HIS A 241 2.15 -17.33 -9.57
N LEU A 242 3.37 -16.85 -9.42
CA LEU A 242 3.72 -15.83 -8.43
C LEU A 242 3.12 -14.45 -8.75
N TRP A 243 2.74 -14.21 -10.01
CA TRP A 243 2.09 -12.96 -10.44
C TRP A 243 0.81 -12.67 -9.65
N ALA A 244 0.05 -13.71 -9.26
CA ALA A 244 -1.21 -13.55 -8.53
C ALA A 244 -0.96 -12.97 -7.12
N ILE A 245 0.11 -13.42 -6.46
CA ILE A 245 0.52 -12.93 -5.13
C ILE A 245 1.03 -11.49 -5.26
N SER A 246 1.83 -11.20 -6.30
CA SER A 246 2.31 -9.84 -6.58
C SER A 246 1.16 -8.88 -6.85
N MET A 247 0.20 -9.26 -7.71
CA MET A 247 -0.96 -8.45 -8.04
C MET A 247 -1.83 -8.20 -6.82
N GLY A 248 -2.16 -9.25 -6.05
CA GLY A 248 -3.02 -9.09 -4.88
C GLY A 248 -2.36 -8.28 -3.76
N SER A 249 -1.06 -8.52 -3.48
CA SER A 249 -0.29 -7.76 -2.50
C SER A 249 -0.18 -6.28 -2.90
N GLY A 250 0.08 -6.00 -4.18
CA GLY A 250 0.16 -4.63 -4.69
C GLY A 250 -1.20 -3.92 -4.68
N LEU A 251 -2.28 -4.56 -5.15
CA LEU A 251 -3.64 -4.01 -5.10
C LEU A 251 -4.06 -3.66 -3.66
N MET A 252 -3.84 -4.58 -2.73
CA MET A 252 -4.12 -4.38 -1.30
C MET A 252 -3.32 -3.21 -0.72
N TYR A 253 -2.00 -3.19 -0.97
CA TYR A 253 -1.12 -2.14 -0.48
C TYR A 253 -1.49 -0.77 -1.04
N GLY A 254 -1.79 -0.71 -2.34
CA GLY A 254 -2.28 0.48 -3.02
C GLY A 254 -3.58 0.99 -2.44
N MET A 255 -4.57 0.09 -2.27
CA MET A 255 -5.87 0.43 -1.70
C MET A 255 -5.75 0.98 -0.28
N CYS A 256 -4.90 0.41 0.58
CA CYS A 256 -4.66 0.94 1.93
C CYS A 256 -4.17 2.40 1.88
N PHE A 257 -3.10 2.66 1.13
CA PHE A 257 -2.55 4.02 1.01
C PHE A 257 -3.43 4.98 0.22
N GLY A 258 -4.40 4.48 -0.55
CA GLY A 258 -5.39 5.29 -1.26
C GLY A 258 -6.61 5.63 -0.41
N SER A 259 -7.07 4.72 0.47
CA SER A 259 -8.26 4.92 1.31
C SER A 259 -7.98 5.64 2.62
N TYR A 260 -6.85 5.36 3.28
CA TYR A 260 -6.57 5.89 4.62
C TYR A 260 -6.48 7.42 4.72
N PRO A 261 -5.84 8.15 3.78
CA PRO A 261 -5.89 9.62 3.78
C PRO A 261 -7.33 10.16 3.84
N MET A 262 -8.25 9.55 3.10
CA MET A 262 -9.66 9.96 3.11
C MET A 262 -10.35 9.62 4.43
N ILE A 263 -10.10 8.42 4.97
CA ILE A 263 -10.66 7.98 6.26
C ILE A 263 -10.17 8.88 7.41
N VAL A 264 -8.89 9.24 7.43
CA VAL A 264 -8.32 10.13 8.45
C VAL A 264 -8.93 11.53 8.38
N GLY A 265 -9.12 12.07 7.17
CA GLY A 265 -9.78 13.36 6.97
C GLY A 265 -11.23 13.36 7.45
N ASP A 266 -11.98 12.29 7.16
CA ASP A 266 -13.38 12.14 7.58
C ASP A 266 -13.51 11.90 9.09
N ALA A 267 -12.61 11.12 9.71
CA ALA A 267 -12.71 10.72 11.11
C ALA A 267 -12.13 11.73 12.11
N PHE A 268 -11.06 12.45 11.73
CA PHE A 268 -10.31 13.31 12.65
C PHE A 268 -10.23 14.77 12.22
N GLY A 269 -10.74 15.12 11.03
CA GLY A 269 -10.80 16.49 10.53
C GLY A 269 -9.67 16.86 9.56
N MET A 270 -9.90 17.96 8.83
CA MET A 270 -8.99 18.43 7.78
C MET A 270 -7.99 19.50 8.22
N ALA A 271 -8.24 20.19 9.35
CA ALA A 271 -7.39 21.29 9.80
C ALA A 271 -5.97 20.82 10.18
N HIS A 272 -5.87 19.66 10.83
CA HIS A 272 -4.62 19.01 11.21
C HIS A 272 -4.40 17.67 10.50
N PHE A 273 -4.96 17.54 9.29
CA PHE A 273 -4.93 16.32 8.49
C PHE A 273 -3.51 15.76 8.29
N SER A 274 -2.55 16.61 7.91
CA SER A 274 -1.18 16.18 7.60
C SER A 274 -0.48 15.58 8.81
N GLN A 275 -0.72 16.11 10.02
CA GLN A 275 -0.20 15.54 11.27
C GLN A 275 -0.84 14.19 11.57
N ASN A 276 -2.17 14.11 11.51
CA ASN A 276 -2.91 12.89 11.83
C ASN A 276 -2.57 11.75 10.86
N TRP A 277 -2.56 12.05 9.55
CA TRP A 277 -2.15 11.11 8.51
C TRP A 277 -0.67 10.74 8.65
N GLY A 278 0.20 11.71 8.91
CA GLY A 278 1.62 11.47 9.09
C GLY A 278 1.90 10.45 10.19
N ILE A 279 1.30 10.61 11.37
CA ILE A 279 1.45 9.66 12.49
C ILE A 279 0.88 8.29 12.13
N LEU A 280 -0.32 8.25 11.51
CA LEU A 280 -0.92 6.98 11.10
C LEU A 280 -0.10 6.25 10.03
N ALA A 281 0.54 6.97 9.12
CA ALA A 281 1.42 6.42 8.09
C ALA A 281 2.73 5.83 8.66
N LEU A 282 3.07 6.10 9.93
CA LEU A 282 4.17 5.44 10.64
C LEU A 282 3.78 4.07 11.21
N SER A 283 2.48 3.74 11.25
CA SER A 283 2.00 2.44 11.75
C SER A 283 2.65 1.20 11.12
N PRO A 284 3.07 1.20 9.83
CA PRO A 284 3.69 0.02 9.23
C PRO A 284 5.13 -0.21 9.70
N ILE A 285 5.80 0.78 10.30
CA ILE A 285 7.21 0.64 10.73
C ILE A 285 7.42 -0.56 11.67
N PRO A 286 6.72 -0.67 12.83
CA PRO A 286 6.92 -1.80 13.73
C PRO A 286 6.48 -3.13 13.13
N THR A 287 5.36 -3.15 12.39
CA THR A 287 4.80 -4.38 11.83
C THR A 287 5.61 -4.88 10.64
N ALA A 288 6.06 -4.02 9.74
CA ALA A 288 6.94 -4.38 8.65
C ALA A 288 8.27 -4.91 9.17
N TYR A 289 8.87 -4.27 10.18
CA TYR A 289 10.07 -4.80 10.81
C TYR A 289 9.84 -6.21 11.36
N PHE A 290 8.76 -6.40 12.12
CA PHE A 290 8.39 -7.70 12.67
C PHE A 290 8.19 -8.77 11.58
N PHE A 291 7.42 -8.49 10.53
CA PHE A 291 7.15 -9.46 9.47
C PHE A 291 8.38 -9.75 8.59
N ASN A 292 9.22 -8.75 8.32
CA ASN A 292 10.48 -8.98 7.58
C ASN A 292 11.46 -9.82 8.40
N MET A 293 11.56 -9.58 9.70
CA MET A 293 12.38 -10.41 10.59
C MET A 293 11.85 -11.85 10.66
N LEU A 294 10.53 -12.01 10.73
CA LEU A 294 9.89 -13.32 10.70
C LEU A 294 10.17 -14.06 9.38
N PHE A 295 10.07 -13.36 8.24
CA PHE A 295 10.42 -13.91 6.94
C PHE A 295 11.90 -14.34 6.90
N GLY A 296 12.81 -13.45 7.27
CA GLY A 296 14.25 -13.72 7.26
C GLY A 296 14.62 -14.89 8.16
N MET A 297 14.01 -14.99 9.35
CA MET A 297 14.23 -16.11 10.27
C MET A 297 13.86 -17.46 9.65
N PHE A 298 12.67 -17.58 9.03
CA PHE A 298 12.26 -18.83 8.38
C PHE A 298 13.08 -19.13 7.14
N TYR A 299 13.41 -18.11 6.34
CA TYR A 299 14.24 -18.27 5.16
C TYR A 299 15.65 -18.76 5.53
N ASP A 300 16.29 -18.13 6.50
CA ASP A 300 17.64 -18.48 6.96
C ASP A 300 17.68 -19.85 7.64
N HIS A 301 16.64 -20.21 8.41
CA HIS A 301 16.53 -21.53 9.04
C HIS A 301 16.48 -22.67 8.01
N ASN A 302 15.86 -22.43 6.85
CA ASN A 302 15.72 -23.40 5.77
C ASN A 302 16.85 -23.28 4.71
N SER A 303 17.76 -22.31 4.87
CA SER A 303 18.89 -22.10 3.95
C SER A 303 20.10 -22.99 4.29
N ALA A 304 20.86 -23.35 3.26
CA ALA A 304 22.20 -23.90 3.41
C ALA A 304 23.25 -22.84 3.08
N VAL A 305 24.45 -22.97 3.65
CA VAL A 305 25.59 -22.11 3.34
C VAL A 305 26.35 -22.73 2.18
N ASP A 306 26.51 -21.97 1.09
CA ASP A 306 27.27 -22.39 -0.09
C ASP A 306 28.79 -22.41 0.18
N ALA A 307 29.58 -22.84 -0.81
CA ALA A 307 31.04 -22.88 -0.73
C ALA A 307 31.69 -21.48 -0.59
N HIS A 308 30.94 -20.41 -0.84
CA HIS A 308 31.37 -19.02 -0.79
C HIS A 308 30.92 -18.30 0.49
N GLY A 309 30.20 -18.99 1.39
CA GLY A 309 29.70 -18.45 2.65
C GLY A 309 28.35 -17.73 2.53
N HIS A 310 27.69 -17.76 1.37
CA HIS A 310 26.37 -17.20 1.14
C HIS A 310 25.26 -18.18 1.55
N ARG A 311 24.18 -17.65 2.14
CA ARG A 311 23.00 -18.45 2.48
C ARG A 311 22.04 -18.48 1.30
N GLU A 312 21.77 -19.67 0.80
CA GLU A 312 20.79 -19.90 -0.26
C GLU A 312 19.81 -20.99 0.14
N CYS A 313 18.53 -20.81 -0.22
CA CYS A 313 17.48 -21.79 0.04
C CYS A 313 16.89 -22.28 -1.28
N ASN A 314 17.02 -23.58 -1.54
CA ASN A 314 16.57 -24.25 -2.76
C ASN A 314 15.38 -25.20 -2.52
N LEU A 315 14.72 -25.09 -1.35
CA LEU A 315 13.55 -25.90 -0.99
C LEU A 315 12.24 -25.32 -1.56
N GLY A 316 12.33 -24.37 -2.49
CA GLY A 316 11.18 -23.71 -3.10
C GLY A 316 10.31 -23.02 -2.05
N LYS A 317 9.01 -23.31 -2.05
CA LYS A 317 8.06 -22.69 -1.11
C LYS A 317 8.38 -22.94 0.36
N PHE A 318 9.03 -24.07 0.68
CA PHE A 318 9.34 -24.41 2.08
C PHE A 318 10.38 -23.46 2.70
N CYS A 319 11.07 -22.67 1.89
CA CYS A 319 11.95 -21.60 2.37
C CYS A 319 11.18 -20.52 3.14
N TYR A 320 9.92 -20.23 2.78
CA TYR A 320 9.21 -19.06 3.28
C TYR A 320 7.74 -19.29 3.66
N ASN A 321 7.16 -20.45 3.35
CA ASN A 321 5.72 -20.71 3.54
C ASN A 321 5.24 -20.50 4.99
N GLU A 322 6.09 -20.76 5.98
CA GLU A 322 5.78 -20.49 7.39
C GLU A 322 5.57 -19.00 7.65
N ALA A 323 6.39 -18.12 7.07
CA ALA A 323 6.16 -16.68 7.18
C ALA A 323 4.77 -16.28 6.67
N PHE A 324 4.33 -16.87 5.56
CA PHE A 324 2.99 -16.67 4.98
C PHE A 324 1.85 -17.25 5.84
N ARG A 325 2.08 -18.35 6.55
CA ARG A 325 1.11 -18.90 7.52
C ARG A 325 0.87 -17.92 8.66
N TYR A 326 1.93 -17.35 9.23
CA TYR A 326 1.81 -16.35 10.29
C TYR A 326 1.15 -15.06 9.78
N THR A 327 1.59 -14.51 8.64
CA THR A 327 0.95 -13.30 8.09
C THR A 327 -0.50 -13.51 7.69
N THR A 328 -0.90 -14.74 7.30
CA THR A 328 -2.32 -15.09 7.11
C THR A 328 -3.11 -14.88 8.39
N VAL A 329 -2.61 -15.34 9.54
CA VAL A 329 -3.27 -15.11 10.84
C VAL A 329 -3.40 -13.61 11.14
N PHE A 330 -2.34 -12.83 10.92
CA PHE A 330 -2.41 -11.37 11.10
C PHE A 330 -3.39 -10.69 10.14
N SER A 331 -3.50 -11.17 8.89
CA SER A 331 -4.50 -10.66 7.93
C SER A 331 -5.94 -10.91 8.41
N LEU A 332 -6.20 -12.04 9.08
CA LEU A 332 -7.50 -12.34 9.70
C LEU A 332 -7.76 -11.40 10.89
N VAL A 333 -6.74 -11.09 11.70
CA VAL A 333 -6.85 -10.09 12.77
C VAL A 333 -7.21 -8.72 12.18
N ALA A 334 -6.55 -8.29 11.11
CA ALA A 334 -6.90 -7.05 10.42
C ALA A 334 -8.34 -7.07 9.89
N LEU A 335 -8.79 -8.18 9.30
CA LEU A 335 -10.16 -8.35 8.82
C LEU A 335 -11.19 -8.22 9.95
N VAL A 336 -10.95 -8.87 11.09
CA VAL A 336 -11.83 -8.79 12.27
C VAL A 336 -11.84 -7.38 12.86
N LEU A 337 -10.69 -6.71 12.93
CA LEU A 337 -10.60 -5.33 13.39
C LEU A 337 -11.35 -4.37 12.46
N SER A 338 -11.18 -4.48 11.14
CA SER A 338 -11.93 -3.70 10.15
C SER A 338 -13.43 -3.92 10.28
N LEU A 339 -13.88 -5.18 10.41
CA LEU A 339 -15.29 -5.49 10.62
C LEU A 339 -15.81 -4.90 11.94
N THR A 340 -15.00 -4.94 13.00
CA THR A 340 -15.37 -4.38 14.30
C THR A 340 -15.55 -2.86 14.24
N ILE A 341 -14.67 -2.15 13.53
CA ILE A 341 -14.79 -0.70 13.28
C ILE A 341 -16.11 -0.41 12.56
N ILE A 342 -16.36 -1.10 11.45
CA ILE A 342 -17.58 -0.97 10.65
C ILE A 342 -18.84 -1.18 11.51
N LEU A 343 -18.87 -2.24 12.32
CA LEU A 343 -20.02 -2.59 13.15
C LEU A 343 -20.23 -1.60 14.31
N LYS A 344 -19.16 -1.14 14.97
CA LYS A 344 -19.26 -0.14 16.04
C LYS A 344 -19.75 1.19 15.50
N HIS A 345 -19.31 1.58 14.31
CA HIS A 345 -19.70 2.83 13.69
C HIS A 345 -21.18 2.81 13.30
N ARG A 346 -21.68 1.70 12.74
CA ARG A 346 -23.12 1.51 12.47
C ARG A 346 -23.99 1.55 13.74
N LYS A 347 -23.46 1.10 14.88
CA LYS A 347 -24.16 1.13 16.17
C LYS A 347 -24.08 2.48 16.89
N GLY A 348 -23.42 3.48 16.31
CA GLY A 348 -23.24 4.80 16.92
C GLY A 348 -22.36 4.82 18.18
N ARG A 349 -21.55 3.77 18.43
CA ARG A 349 -20.75 3.60 19.67
C ARG A 349 -19.31 4.11 19.55
N LEU A 350 -19.02 4.93 18.55
CA LEU A 350 -17.67 5.34 18.18
C LEU A 350 -17.38 6.83 18.46
N PHE A 351 -18.35 7.53 19.04
CA PHE A 351 -18.25 8.91 19.52
C PHE A 351 -18.39 8.97 21.02
#